data_AF-A0A4Q3Y131-F1
#
_entry.id   AF-A0A4Q3Y131-F1
#
_cell.length_a   1.000
_cell.length_b   1.000
_cell.length_c   1.000
_cell.angle_alpha   90.00
_cell.angle_beta   90.00
_cell.angle_gamma   90.00
#
_symmetry.space_group_name_H-M   'P 1'
#
loop_
_entity.id
_entity.type
_entity.pdbx_description
1 polymer ?
#
loop_
_entity_poly.entity_id
_entity_poly.type
_entity_poly.pdbx_seq_one_letter_code
_entity_poly.pdbx_strand_id
1 'polypeptide(L)'
;LANQHPGVLVERKPFGAALHYRMAPNAAEPCRDLALALAQRTGLHMQAGNMVFELKSPHADKGSAVRFFMAGDKMSGTRPIFIGDDITDEAGFAAVTKLGGVGVLVGSARTTAATYGLPDVTGTLAWLEAASAALP
;
A
#
# COMPACT_ATOMS: atom_id res chain seq x y z
N LEU A 1 11.05 17.22 16.59
CA LEU A 1 12.33 16.63 16.14
C LEU A 1 12.91 17.35 14.92
N ALA A 2 12.37 17.21 13.70
CA ALA A 2 13.00 17.81 12.51
C ALA A 2 13.21 19.35 12.63
N ASN A 3 12.23 20.07 13.19
CA ASN A 3 12.37 21.52 13.45
C ASN A 3 13.45 21.88 14.50
N GLN A 4 13.87 20.94 15.34
CA GLN A 4 14.91 21.11 16.37
C GLN A 4 16.29 20.65 15.88
N HIS A 5 16.34 19.89 14.79
CA HIS A 5 17.56 19.36 14.19
C HIS A 5 17.57 19.65 12.68
N PRO A 6 18.01 20.87 12.28
CA PRO A 6 18.16 21.22 10.87
C PRO A 6 18.97 20.16 10.11
N GLY A 7 18.43 19.67 8.99
CA GLY A 7 19.01 18.57 8.21
C GLY A 7 18.39 17.18 8.45
N VAL A 8 17.53 17.03 9.47
CA VAL A 8 16.64 15.86 9.55
C VAL A 8 15.45 16.06 8.61
N LEU A 9 15.21 15.07 7.74
CA LEU A 9 14.11 15.09 6.76
C LEU A 9 13.10 13.99 7.06
N VAL A 10 11.81 14.33 6.94
CA VAL A 10 10.70 13.38 7.05
C VAL A 10 10.14 13.11 5.67
N GLU A 11 10.23 11.87 5.22
CA GLU A 11 9.62 11.40 3.98
C GLU A 11 8.31 10.69 4.32
N ARG A 12 7.20 11.12 3.70
CA ARG A 12 5.92 10.42 3.81
C ARG A 12 5.87 9.31 2.77
N LYS A 13 5.59 8.09 3.20
CA LYS A 13 5.41 6.92 2.31
C LYS A 13 3.94 6.45 2.39
N PRO A 14 3.40 5.81 1.35
CA PRO A 14 2.01 5.35 1.34
C PRO A 14 1.61 4.47 2.54
N PHE A 15 2.54 3.64 3.04
CA PHE A 15 2.31 2.72 4.17
C PHE A 15 3.30 2.92 5.31
N GLY A 16 3.75 4.17 5.50
CA GLY A 16 4.78 4.46 6.47
C GLY A 16 5.40 5.84 6.38
N ALA A 17 6.57 5.98 6.97
CA ALA A 17 7.37 7.19 6.89
C ALA A 17 8.86 6.84 6.99
N ALA A 18 9.73 7.74 6.57
CA ALA A 18 11.16 7.61 6.81
C ALA A 18 11.72 8.88 7.44
N LEU A 19 12.61 8.71 8.42
CA LEU A 19 13.38 9.75 9.09
C LEU A 19 14.82 9.69 8.58
N HIS A 20 15.18 10.59 7.68
CA HIS A 20 16.53 10.71 7.13
C HIS A 20 17.35 11.67 7.99
N TYR A 21 18.57 11.27 8.36
CA TYR A 21 19.47 12.07 9.20
C TYR A 21 20.85 12.26 8.55
N ARG A 22 20.98 12.00 7.25
CA ARG A 22 22.24 12.14 6.50
C ARG A 22 22.85 13.54 6.61
N MET A 23 22.03 14.59 6.56
CA MET A 23 22.48 15.98 6.70
C MET A 23 22.58 16.45 8.15
N ALA A 24 22.21 15.60 9.11
CA ALA A 24 22.34 15.85 10.54
C ALA A 24 22.79 14.59 11.29
N PRO A 25 24.04 14.10 11.08
CA PRO A 25 24.51 12.85 11.67
C PRO A 25 24.39 12.80 13.21
N ASN A 26 24.56 13.94 13.87
CA ASN A 26 24.43 14.09 15.32
C ASN A 26 22.99 13.87 15.84
N ALA A 27 21.99 13.79 14.96
CA ALA A 27 20.61 13.51 15.31
C ALA A 27 20.24 12.01 15.21
N ALA A 28 21.21 11.11 15.01
CA ALA A 28 20.96 9.68 14.85
C ALA A 28 20.20 9.06 16.04
N GLU A 29 20.66 9.28 17.27
CA GLU A 29 19.99 8.78 18.48
C GLU A 29 18.56 9.33 18.64
N PRO A 30 18.32 10.65 18.65
CA PRO A 30 16.96 11.14 18.84
C PRO A 30 16.02 10.79 17.67
N CYS A 31 16.54 10.59 16.44
CA CYS A 31 15.78 10.00 15.33
C CYS A 31 15.40 8.54 15.59
N ARG A 32 16.33 7.73 16.10
CA ARG A 32 16.08 6.32 16.45
C ARG A 32 15.03 6.20 17.54
N ASP A 33 15.16 6.99 18.61
CA ASP A 33 14.25 6.94 19.75
C ASP A 33 12.83 7.34 19.35
N LEU A 34 12.70 8.38 18.53
CA LEU A 34 11.42 8.77 17.97
C LEU A 34 10.83 7.66 17.08
N ALA A 35 11.64 7.07 16.20
CA ALA A 35 11.19 6.00 15.33
C ALA A 35 10.73 4.76 16.14
N LEU A 36 11.48 4.33 17.15
CA LEU A 36 11.09 3.24 18.05
C LEU A 36 9.79 3.54 18.80
N ALA A 37 9.67 4.75 19.37
CA ALA A 37 8.46 5.15 20.09
C ALA A 37 7.24 5.18 19.17
N LEU A 38 7.39 5.68 17.93
CA LEU A 38 6.32 5.69 16.94
C LEU A 38 5.95 4.26 16.49
N ALA A 39 6.94 3.41 16.21
CA ALA A 39 6.73 2.00 15.88
C ALA A 39 5.88 1.29 16.95
N GLN A 40 6.26 1.42 18.22
CA GLN A 40 5.54 0.82 19.35
C GLN A 40 4.11 1.38 19.49
N ARG A 41 3.92 2.70 19.35
CA ARG A 41 2.61 3.34 19.50
C ARG A 41 1.64 3.06 18.35
N THR A 42 2.15 2.80 17.15
CA THR A 42 1.35 2.65 15.93
C THR A 42 1.25 1.21 15.43
N GLY A 43 2.06 0.30 16.01
CA GLY A 43 2.20 -1.06 15.51
C GLY A 43 2.98 -1.15 14.18
N LEU A 44 3.68 -0.09 13.77
CA LEU A 44 4.58 -0.12 12.62
C LEU A 44 5.89 -0.83 12.98
N HIS A 45 6.53 -1.46 12.01
CA HIS A 45 7.87 -2.01 12.13
C HIS A 45 8.92 -0.95 11.78
N MET A 46 9.90 -0.74 12.66
CA MET A 46 11.05 0.11 12.37
C MET A 46 12.16 -0.68 11.68
N GLN A 47 12.62 -0.19 10.53
CA GLN A 47 13.78 -0.71 9.82
C GLN A 47 14.87 0.37 9.74
N ALA A 48 16.07 0.04 10.23
CA ALA A 48 17.22 0.91 10.06
C ALA A 48 17.83 0.73 8.66
N GLY A 49 18.24 1.84 8.05
CA GLY A 49 18.97 1.90 6.78
C GLY A 49 20.14 2.87 6.84
N ASN A 50 20.79 3.11 5.69
CA ASN A 50 21.95 4.00 5.63
C ASN A 50 21.56 5.47 5.86
N MET A 51 21.76 5.93 7.10
CA MET A 51 21.39 7.27 7.57
C MET A 51 19.88 7.54 7.52
N VAL A 52 19.07 6.50 7.75
CA VAL A 52 17.59 6.58 7.75
C VAL A 52 16.97 5.56 8.71
N PHE A 53 15.86 5.93 9.35
CA PHE A 53 14.94 4.99 10.01
C PHE A 53 13.60 4.98 9.31
N GLU A 54 13.20 3.83 8.78
CA GLU A 54 11.94 3.64 8.07
C GLU A 54 10.91 2.99 8.99
N LEU A 55 9.72 3.56 9.08
CA LEU A 55 8.56 2.97 9.71
C LEU A 55 7.67 2.38 8.63
N LYS A 56 7.46 1.07 8.68
CA LYS A 56 6.68 0.32 7.68
C LYS A 56 5.56 -0.44 8.36
N SER A 57 4.39 -0.52 7.76
CA SER A 57 3.34 -1.39 8.28
C SER A 57 3.79 -2.86 8.19
N PRO A 58 3.82 -3.62 9.30
CA PRO A 58 4.27 -5.02 9.30
C PRO A 58 3.37 -5.94 8.48
N HIS A 59 2.14 -5.50 8.18
CA HIS A 59 1.13 -6.26 7.44
C HIS A 59 0.62 -5.48 6.23
N ALA A 60 1.43 -4.59 5.63
CA ALA A 60 1.06 -3.92 4.39
C ALA A 60 1.06 -4.90 3.22
N ASP A 61 -0.03 -5.63 3.07
CA ASP A 61 -0.38 -6.34 1.85
C ASP A 61 -1.33 -5.48 0.98
N LYS A 62 -1.49 -5.88 -0.29
CA LYS A 62 -2.40 -5.19 -1.21
C LYS A 62 -3.86 -5.18 -0.70
N GLY A 63 -4.25 -6.15 0.14
CA GLY A 63 -5.55 -6.17 0.80
C GLY A 63 -5.72 -5.07 1.87
N SER A 64 -4.68 -4.76 2.62
CA SER A 64 -4.66 -3.67 3.59
C SER A 64 -4.76 -2.32 2.90
N ALA A 65 -4.13 -2.18 1.73
CA ALA A 65 -4.26 -1.01 0.87
C ALA A 65 -5.70 -0.84 0.37
N VAL A 66 -6.32 -1.92 -0.12
CA VAL A 66 -7.74 -1.92 -0.52
C VAL A 66 -8.63 -1.43 0.62
N ARG A 67 -8.50 -2.01 1.82
CA ARG A 67 -9.31 -1.61 2.99
C ARG A 67 -9.11 -0.13 3.36
N PHE A 68 -7.86 0.35 3.28
CA PHE A 68 -7.54 1.74 3.53
C PHE A 68 -8.21 2.68 2.53
N PHE A 69 -8.10 2.42 1.23
CA PHE A 69 -8.72 3.26 0.21
C PHE A 69 -10.25 3.27 0.30
N MET A 70 -10.86 2.10 0.54
CA MET A 70 -12.31 1.96 0.66
C MET A 70 -12.89 2.65 1.90
N ALA A 71 -12.07 2.85 2.95
CA ALA A 71 -12.45 3.64 4.11
C ALA A 71 -12.33 5.16 3.89
N GLY A 72 -11.67 5.60 2.82
CA GLY A 72 -11.46 7.02 2.51
C GLY A 72 -12.61 7.64 1.70
N ASP A 73 -12.78 8.95 1.85
CA ASP A 73 -13.90 9.72 1.28
C ASP A 73 -14.12 9.51 -0.23
N LYS A 74 -13.06 9.29 -0.99
CA LYS A 74 -13.14 9.14 -2.46
C LYS A 74 -13.70 7.80 -2.93
N MET A 75 -13.58 6.75 -2.12
CA MET A 75 -14.03 5.40 -2.51
C MET A 75 -15.08 4.84 -1.54
N SER A 76 -15.38 5.55 -0.45
CA SER A 76 -16.47 5.21 0.47
C SER A 76 -17.79 5.08 -0.29
N GLY A 77 -18.52 3.99 -0.02
CA GLY A 77 -19.79 3.68 -0.69
C GLY A 77 -19.69 3.14 -2.12
N THR A 78 -18.48 3.07 -2.70
CA THR A 78 -18.29 2.42 -4.01
C THR A 78 -18.17 0.89 -3.88
N ARG A 79 -18.26 0.19 -5.01
CA ARG A 79 -18.00 -1.26 -5.09
C ARG A 79 -16.63 -1.49 -5.72
N PRO A 80 -15.65 -2.08 -4.99
CA PRO A 80 -14.29 -2.17 -5.48
C PRO A 80 -14.10 -3.26 -6.53
N ILE A 81 -13.29 -2.97 -7.55
CA ILE A 81 -12.76 -3.95 -8.49
C ILE A 81 -11.24 -3.94 -8.34
N PHE A 82 -10.64 -5.11 -8.10
CA PHE A 82 -9.19 -5.27 -8.01
C PHE A 82 -8.69 -6.18 -9.12
N ILE A 83 -7.75 -5.70 -9.94
CA ILE A 83 -7.19 -6.43 -11.08
C ILE A 83 -5.68 -6.60 -10.84
N GLY A 84 -5.17 -7.83 -10.96
CA GLY A 84 -3.76 -8.14 -10.73
C GLY A 84 -3.36 -9.51 -11.31
N ASP A 85 -2.07 -9.78 -11.38
CA ASP A 85 -1.48 -10.95 -12.08
C ASP A 85 -0.65 -11.86 -11.17
N ASP A 86 -0.20 -11.36 -10.01
CA ASP A 86 0.81 -12.01 -9.20
C ASP A 86 0.25 -12.55 -7.87
N ILE A 87 0.97 -13.46 -7.21
CA ILE A 87 0.60 -14.06 -5.92
C ILE A 87 0.44 -12.96 -4.86
N THR A 88 1.18 -11.86 -4.98
CA THR A 88 1.04 -10.70 -4.08
C THR A 88 -0.34 -10.04 -4.15
N ASP A 89 -1.10 -10.24 -5.23
CA ASP A 89 -2.45 -9.71 -5.44
C ASP A 89 -3.55 -10.52 -4.72
N GLU A 90 -3.25 -11.73 -4.26
CA GLU A 90 -4.23 -12.61 -3.61
C GLU A 90 -4.86 -11.96 -2.37
N ALA A 91 -4.06 -11.21 -1.61
CA ALA A 91 -4.56 -10.41 -0.49
C ALA A 91 -5.52 -9.30 -0.94
N GLY A 92 -5.26 -8.70 -2.11
CA GLY A 92 -6.14 -7.70 -2.75
C GLY A 92 -7.46 -8.31 -3.18
N PHE A 93 -7.43 -9.44 -3.90
CA PHE A 93 -8.63 -10.17 -4.34
C PHE A 93 -9.51 -10.57 -3.15
N ALA A 94 -8.92 -11.17 -2.12
CA ALA A 94 -9.66 -11.57 -0.92
C ALA A 94 -10.27 -10.36 -0.19
N ALA A 95 -9.58 -9.22 -0.17
CA ALA A 95 -10.09 -8.00 0.45
C ALA A 95 -11.30 -7.42 -0.28
N VAL A 96 -11.24 -7.30 -1.62
CA VAL A 96 -12.38 -6.76 -2.38
C VAL A 96 -13.60 -7.67 -2.31
N THR A 97 -13.42 -8.99 -2.35
CA THR A 97 -14.53 -9.95 -2.21
C THR A 97 -15.24 -9.80 -0.87
N LYS A 98 -14.49 -9.62 0.23
CA LYS A 98 -15.07 -9.35 1.57
C LYS A 98 -15.82 -8.03 1.65
N LEU A 99 -15.51 -7.08 0.78
CA LEU A 99 -16.17 -5.77 0.67
C LEU A 99 -17.32 -5.77 -0.35
N GLY A 100 -17.74 -6.93 -0.85
CA GLY A 100 -18.81 -7.05 -1.87
C GLY A 100 -18.38 -6.66 -3.29
N GLY A 101 -17.07 -6.43 -3.48
CA GLY A 101 -16.44 -6.17 -4.77
C GLY A 101 -16.06 -7.45 -5.51
N VAL A 102 -15.18 -7.32 -6.49
CA VAL A 102 -14.70 -8.44 -7.32
C VAL A 102 -13.19 -8.37 -7.56
N GLY A 103 -12.52 -9.50 -7.38
CA GLY A 103 -11.13 -9.69 -7.79
C GLY A 103 -11.04 -10.30 -9.19
N VAL A 104 -10.10 -9.82 -10.01
CA VAL A 104 -9.88 -10.29 -11.38
C VAL A 104 -8.41 -10.65 -11.56
N LEU A 105 -8.13 -11.93 -11.85
CA LEU A 105 -6.80 -12.41 -12.19
C LEU A 105 -6.49 -12.09 -13.65
N VAL A 106 -5.31 -11.58 -13.93
CA VAL A 106 -4.78 -11.41 -15.29
C VAL A 106 -3.78 -12.51 -15.58
N GLY A 107 -3.94 -13.21 -16.70
CA GLY A 107 -3.07 -14.29 -17.12
C GLY A 107 -3.69 -15.67 -16.98
N SER A 108 -2.83 -16.69 -16.97
CA SER A 108 -3.22 -18.10 -16.89
C SER A 108 -3.99 -18.42 -15.62
N ALA A 109 -5.06 -19.21 -15.78
CA ALA A 109 -5.84 -19.71 -14.64
C ALA A 109 -4.96 -20.50 -13.66
N ARG A 110 -5.12 -20.21 -12.37
CA ARG A 110 -4.45 -20.87 -11.25
C ARG A 110 -5.37 -20.89 -10.03
N THR A 111 -4.98 -21.59 -8.97
CA THR A 111 -5.64 -21.44 -7.66
C THR A 111 -5.50 -19.99 -7.20
N THR A 112 -6.63 -19.29 -7.06
CA THR A 112 -6.69 -17.86 -6.76
C THR A 112 -7.95 -17.51 -5.97
N ALA A 113 -7.91 -16.42 -5.21
CA ALA A 113 -9.05 -15.78 -4.56
C ALA A 113 -9.83 -14.83 -5.50
N ALA A 114 -9.34 -14.58 -6.72
CA ALA A 114 -10.07 -13.82 -7.73
C ALA A 114 -11.36 -14.54 -8.16
N THR A 115 -12.40 -13.76 -8.46
CA THR A 115 -13.71 -14.27 -8.92
C THR A 115 -13.74 -14.45 -10.43
N TYR A 116 -13.01 -13.60 -11.17
CA TYR A 116 -12.96 -13.61 -12.62
C TYR A 116 -11.51 -13.68 -13.12
N GLY A 117 -11.36 -13.97 -14.41
CA GLY A 117 -10.07 -13.99 -15.09
C GLY A 117 -10.11 -13.22 -16.41
N LEU A 118 -9.02 -12.54 -16.71
CA LEU A 118 -8.72 -11.92 -18.00
C LEU A 118 -7.46 -12.57 -18.58
N PRO A 119 -7.39 -12.80 -19.89
CA PRO A 119 -6.35 -13.65 -20.48
C PRO A 119 -4.96 -13.03 -20.38
N ASP A 120 -4.86 -11.71 -20.53
CA ASP A 120 -3.61 -10.95 -20.55
C ASP A 120 -3.87 -9.45 -20.37
N VAL A 121 -2.80 -8.65 -20.48
CA VAL A 121 -2.85 -7.18 -20.40
C VAL A 121 -3.70 -6.59 -21.53
N THR A 122 -3.62 -7.13 -22.75
CA THR A 122 -4.39 -6.65 -23.91
C THR A 122 -5.89 -6.81 -23.68
N GLY A 123 -6.31 -7.99 -23.21
CA GLY A 123 -7.70 -8.26 -22.83
C GLY A 123 -8.17 -7.39 -21.68
N THR A 124 -7.27 -7.04 -20.75
CA THR A 124 -7.58 -6.13 -19.65
C THR A 124 -7.83 -4.70 -20.13
N LEU A 125 -7.01 -4.19 -21.04
CA LEU A 125 -7.20 -2.86 -21.63
C LEU A 125 -8.48 -2.79 -22.45
N ALA A 126 -8.74 -3.80 -23.29
CA ALA A 126 -9.99 -3.87 -24.07
C ALA A 126 -11.24 -3.90 -23.17
N TRP A 127 -11.18 -4.62 -22.05
CA TRP A 127 -12.25 -4.64 -21.07
C TRP A 127 -12.46 -3.26 -20.40
N LEU A 128 -11.38 -2.57 -20.02
CA LEU A 128 -11.46 -1.23 -19.44
C LEU A 128 -12.02 -0.19 -20.43
N GLU A 129 -11.62 -0.25 -21.69
CA GLU A 129 -12.14 0.62 -22.75
C GLU A 129 -13.64 0.42 -22.95
N ALA A 130 -14.07 -0.84 -23.07
CA ALA A 130 -15.49 -1.17 -23.20
C ALA A 130 -16.31 -0.75 -21.97
N ALA A 131 -15.76 -0.95 -20.76
CA ALA A 131 -16.40 -0.51 -19.52
C ALA A 131 -16.51 1.01 -19.46
N SER A 132 -15.46 1.74 -19.82
CA SER A 132 -15.45 3.20 -19.82
C SER A 132 -16.43 3.79 -20.83
N ALA A 133 -16.58 3.18 -22.01
CA ALA A 133 -17.53 3.62 -23.02
C ALA A 133 -18.99 3.38 -22.62
N ALA A 134 -19.23 2.43 -21.69
CA ALA A 134 -20.55 2.11 -21.16
C ALA A 134 -20.91 2.92 -19.90
N LEU A 135 -19.97 3.68 -19.33
CA LEU A 135 -20.27 4.60 -18.24
C LEU A 135 -21.02 5.84 -18.79
N PRO A 136 -22.06 6.30 -18.08
CA PRO A 136 -22.86 7.45 -18.49
C PRO A 136 -22.10 8.78 -18.42
#